data_AF-A0A0G0X174-F1
#
_entry.id   AF-A0A0G0X174-F1
#
_cell.length_a   1.000
_cell.length_b   1.000
_cell.length_c   1.000
_cell.angle_alpha   90.00
_cell.angle_beta   90.00
_cell.angle_gamma   90.00
#
_symmetry.space_group_name_H-M   'P 1'
#
loop_
_entity.id
_entity.type
_entity.pdbx_description
1 polymer ?
#
loop_
_entity_poly.entity_id
_entity_poly.type
_entity_poly.pdbx_seq_one_letter_code
_entity_poly.pdbx_strand_id
1 'polypeptide(L)'
;MKLLYKTAHFTDQSIKKMSGVLEEYVAFLQDVARKNSYNQPESFINVPFDEKQINQVFTVNNLTVNQHLKYVLVLGIGGSSLGAKAIYDAIQGHYLLLQPEHFPKVFFMDTIDPDFRKHLEVLLKREAQTPEEVLITVVSVYTCRDVSSIGCRSQYTWTSRRGDGGKERRDPAGC
;
A
#
# COMPACT_ATOMS: atom_id res chain seq x y z
N MET A 1 17.37 -1.47 21.40
CA MET A 1 16.24 -0.53 21.61
C MET A 1 15.86 -0.57 23.09
N LYS A 2 15.77 0.57 23.79
CA LYS A 2 15.37 0.63 25.21
C LYS A 2 13.99 1.27 25.29
N LEU A 3 12.96 0.48 25.61
CA LEU A 3 11.62 1.01 25.84
C LEU A 3 11.62 1.81 27.14
N LEU A 4 11.17 3.07 27.09
CA LEU A 4 11.04 3.92 28.26
C LEU A 4 9.62 3.77 28.81
N TYR A 5 9.47 3.03 29.92
CA TYR A 5 8.17 2.72 30.52
C TYR A 5 8.03 3.24 31.95
N LYS A 6 8.98 4.04 32.45
CA LYS A 6 8.97 4.57 33.83
C LYS A 6 7.77 5.46 34.14
N THR A 7 7.16 6.06 33.11
CA THR A 7 5.94 6.86 33.20
C THR A 7 4.68 6.03 32.96
N ALA A 8 4.82 4.75 32.60
CA ALA A 8 3.69 3.84 32.51
C ALA A 8 3.32 3.36 33.92
N HIS A 9 2.02 3.24 34.21
CA HIS A 9 1.51 2.82 35.52
C HIS A 9 1.67 1.31 35.79
N PHE A 10 2.82 0.73 35.44
CA PHE A 10 3.15 -0.68 35.66
C PHE A 10 4.43 -0.81 36.49
N THR A 11 4.50 -1.85 37.32
CA THR A 11 5.70 -2.15 38.12
C THR A 11 6.62 -3.12 37.38
N ASP A 12 7.92 -3.13 37.72
CA ASP A 12 8.87 -4.11 37.17
C ASP A 12 8.43 -5.56 37.47
N GLN A 13 7.79 -5.79 38.61
CA GLN A 13 7.22 -7.09 38.97
C GLN A 13 6.09 -7.51 38.02
N SER A 14 5.23 -6.57 37.63
CA SER A 14 4.17 -6.80 36.65
C SER A 14 4.73 -7.18 35.28
N ILE A 15 5.80 -6.50 34.84
CA ILE A 15 6.50 -6.80 33.58
C ILE A 15 7.11 -8.19 33.65
N LYS A 16 7.82 -8.53 34.74
CA LYS A 16 8.43 -9.85 34.92
C LYS A 16 7.39 -10.97 34.91
N LYS A 17 6.24 -10.77 35.55
CA LYS A 17 5.13 -11.72 35.53
C LYS A 17 4.61 -11.94 34.10
N MET A 18 4.40 -10.86 33.35
CA MET A 18 3.92 -10.94 31.97
C MET A 18 4.95 -11.59 31.03
N SER A 19 6.24 -11.33 31.25
CA SER A 19 7.32 -11.96 30.48
C SER A 19 7.20 -13.48 30.51
N GLY A 20 6.97 -14.08 31.67
CA GLY A 20 6.80 -15.53 31.80
C GLY A 20 5.58 -16.07 31.05
N VAL A 21 4.50 -15.30 30.94
CA VAL A 21 3.31 -15.68 30.15
C VAL A 21 3.60 -15.66 28.64
N LEU A 22 4.47 -14.76 28.19
CA LEU A 22 4.80 -14.60 26.77
C LEU A 22 5.91 -15.53 26.29
N GLU A 23 6.63 -16.22 27.19
CA GLU A 23 7.79 -17.08 26.84
C GLU A 23 7.44 -18.12 25.77
N GLU A 24 6.31 -18.82 25.91
CA GLU A 24 5.87 -19.83 24.94
C GLU A 24 5.55 -19.20 23.57
N TYR A 25 4.85 -18.05 23.56
CA TYR A 25 4.53 -17.36 22.31
C TYR A 25 5.78 -16.78 21.64
N VAL A 26 6.76 -16.29 22.41
CA VAL A 26 8.05 -15.85 21.87
C VAL A 26 8.81 -17.03 21.25
N ALA A 27 8.81 -18.20 21.88
CA ALA A 27 9.40 -19.41 21.31
C ALA A 27 8.71 -19.83 20.01
N PHE A 28 7.38 -19.70 19.94
CA PHE A 28 6.62 -19.88 18.71
C PHE A 28 7.02 -18.89 17.61
N LEU A 29 7.11 -17.58 17.92
CA LEU A 29 7.55 -16.58 16.95
C LEU A 29 8.98 -16.84 16.45
N GLN A 30 9.88 -17.33 17.30
CA GLN A 30 11.23 -17.75 16.90
C GLN A 30 11.21 -18.95 15.94
N ASP A 31 10.29 -19.90 16.14
CA ASP A 31 10.07 -21.00 15.19
C ASP A 31 9.51 -20.50 13.85
N VAL A 32 8.51 -19.60 13.86
CA VAL A 32 7.98 -18.95 12.65
C VAL A 32 9.08 -18.22 11.88
N ALA A 33 9.95 -17.50 12.59
CA ALA A 33 11.08 -16.80 12.00
C ALA A 33 12.07 -17.75 11.33
N ARG A 34 12.42 -18.86 12.01
CA ARG A 34 13.33 -19.88 11.48
C ARG A 34 12.77 -20.62 10.27
N LYS A 35 11.46 -20.89 10.26
CA LYS A 35 10.79 -21.57 9.13
C LYS A 35 10.77 -20.72 7.86
N ASN A 36 10.85 -19.40 7.99
CA ASN A 36 10.85 -18.44 6.88
C ASN A 36 9.80 -18.75 5.79
N SER A 37 8.57 -19.09 6.23
CA SER A 37 7.44 -19.41 5.36
C SER A 37 6.25 -18.52 5.70
N TYR A 38 5.27 -18.45 4.79
CA TYR A 38 4.06 -17.62 4.91
C TYR A 38 2.81 -18.41 5.29
N ASN A 39 2.99 -19.49 6.05
CA ASN A 39 1.92 -20.43 6.40
C ASN A 39 1.14 -20.04 7.67
N GLN A 40 1.57 -18.98 8.38
CA GLN A 40 0.97 -18.54 9.62
C GLN A 40 0.68 -17.03 9.57
N PRO A 41 -0.32 -16.53 10.31
CA PRO A 41 -0.58 -15.08 10.41
C PRO A 41 0.64 -14.29 10.90
N GLU A 42 1.44 -14.86 11.81
CA GLU A 42 2.64 -14.26 12.38
C GLU A 42 3.84 -14.22 11.41
N SER A 43 3.73 -14.84 10.24
CA SER A 43 4.79 -14.85 9.23
C SER A 43 5.18 -13.47 8.70
N PHE A 44 4.41 -12.41 9.01
CA PHE A 44 4.77 -11.04 8.65
C PHE A 44 6.15 -10.61 9.19
N ILE A 45 6.63 -11.23 10.28
CA ILE A 45 7.96 -10.97 10.85
C ILE A 45 9.10 -11.30 9.86
N ASN A 46 8.83 -12.13 8.85
CA ASN A 46 9.79 -12.54 7.84
C ASN A 46 9.89 -11.56 6.66
N VAL A 47 8.89 -10.68 6.47
CA VAL A 47 8.79 -9.77 5.31
C VAL A 47 10.03 -8.90 5.12
N PRO A 48 10.65 -8.30 6.17
CA PRO A 48 11.85 -7.46 6.00
C PRO A 48 13.08 -8.23 5.49
N PHE A 49 13.07 -9.57 5.55
CA PHE A 49 14.19 -10.44 5.19
C PHE A 49 13.94 -11.22 3.90
N ASP A 50 12.78 -11.04 3.26
CA ASP A 50 12.44 -11.71 2.01
C ASP A 50 13.10 -10.99 0.82
N GLU A 51 14.37 -11.30 0.59
CA GLU A 51 15.17 -10.72 -0.50
C GLU A 51 14.52 -10.94 -1.87
N LYS A 52 13.79 -12.06 -2.05
CA LYS A 52 13.12 -12.34 -3.32
C LYS A 52 12.00 -11.33 -3.58
N GLN A 53 11.13 -11.10 -2.59
CA GLN A 53 10.07 -10.09 -2.70
C GLN A 53 10.65 -8.69 -2.86
N ILE A 54 11.69 -8.35 -2.11
CA ILE A 54 12.38 -7.06 -2.20
C ILE A 54 12.93 -6.85 -3.62
N ASN A 55 13.60 -7.85 -4.19
CA ASN A 55 14.14 -7.79 -5.55
C ASN A 55 13.04 -7.69 -6.62
N GLN A 56 11.89 -8.32 -6.41
CA GLN A 56 10.73 -8.16 -7.29
C GLN A 56 10.20 -6.72 -7.28
N VAL A 57 10.11 -6.10 -6.10
CA VAL A 57 9.74 -4.68 -5.98
C VAL A 57 10.74 -3.80 -6.71
N PHE A 58 12.05 -4.01 -6.54
CA PHE A 58 13.06 -3.26 -7.28
C PHE A 58 12.98 -3.47 -8.79
N THR A 59 12.67 -4.68 -9.24
CA THR A 59 12.48 -4.98 -10.66
C THR A 59 11.30 -4.19 -11.23
N VAL A 60 10.16 -4.19 -10.55
CA VAL A 60 8.98 -3.42 -10.96
C VAL A 60 9.29 -1.92 -10.93
N ASN A 61 9.97 -1.43 -9.90
CA ASN A 61 10.38 -0.04 -9.80
C ASN A 61 11.24 0.39 -11.00
N ASN A 62 12.23 -0.41 -11.38
CA ASN A 62 13.10 -0.13 -12.53
C ASN A 62 12.36 -0.16 -13.88
N LEU A 63 11.25 -0.89 -13.99
CA LEU A 63 10.43 -0.96 -15.20
C LEU A 63 9.38 0.15 -15.29
N THR A 64 8.93 0.69 -14.15
CA THR A 64 7.78 1.59 -14.06
C THR A 64 8.16 3.03 -13.76
N VAL A 65 9.24 3.24 -13.01
CA VAL A 65 9.74 4.58 -12.67
C VAL A 65 10.66 5.08 -13.77
N ASN A 66 10.27 6.20 -14.35
CA ASN A 66 11.01 6.89 -15.40
C ASN A 66 11.16 8.38 -15.03
N GLN A 67 12.02 9.10 -15.74
CA GLN A 67 12.31 10.52 -15.48
C GLN A 67 11.11 11.47 -15.68
N HIS A 68 10.04 11.02 -16.34
CA HIS A 68 8.83 11.78 -16.60
C HIS A 68 7.72 11.47 -15.58
N LEU A 69 7.90 10.46 -14.71
CA LEU A 69 6.87 10.07 -13.75
C LEU A 69 6.60 11.20 -12.75
N LYS A 70 5.38 11.74 -12.78
CA LYS A 70 4.93 12.82 -11.90
C LYS A 70 4.01 12.33 -10.80
N TYR A 71 3.14 11.37 -11.09
CA TYR A 71 2.06 10.98 -10.17
C TYR A 71 1.98 9.47 -9.99
N VAL A 72 1.89 9.02 -8.75
CA VAL A 72 1.60 7.62 -8.40
C VAL A 72 0.25 7.57 -7.69
N LEU A 73 -0.69 6.82 -8.23
CA LEU A 73 -2.00 6.60 -7.63
C LEU A 73 -2.02 5.22 -6.97
N VAL A 74 -2.17 5.19 -5.64
CA VAL A 74 -2.31 3.96 -4.88
C VAL A 74 -3.78 3.71 -4.61
N LEU A 75 -4.36 2.72 -5.30
CA LEU A 75 -5.74 2.27 -5.11
C LEU A 75 -5.76 1.10 -4.14
N GLY A 76 -6.12 1.35 -2.89
CA GLY A 76 -6.20 0.32 -1.86
C GLY A 76 -6.82 0.87 -0.58
N ILE A 77 -7.48 0.02 0.20
CA ILE A 77 -8.14 0.41 1.45
C ILE A 77 -7.49 -0.24 2.66
N GLY A 78 -7.61 0.38 3.83
CA GLY A 78 -7.11 -0.16 5.09
C GLY A 78 -5.60 -0.44 5.03
N GLY A 79 -5.19 -1.65 5.42
CA GLY A 79 -3.79 -2.07 5.41
C GLY A 79 -3.09 -2.00 4.05
N SER A 80 -3.86 -2.04 2.95
CA SER A 80 -3.33 -1.95 1.57
C SER A 80 -2.91 -0.53 1.16
N SER A 81 -3.21 0.49 1.99
CA SER A 81 -2.86 1.89 1.74
C SER A 81 -2.24 2.58 2.96
N LEU A 82 -2.81 2.40 4.16
CA LEU A 82 -2.43 3.15 5.36
C LEU A 82 -0.96 2.94 5.76
N GLY A 83 -0.42 1.73 5.63
CA GLY A 83 0.98 1.45 5.94
C GLY A 83 1.94 2.19 5.01
N ALA A 84 1.69 2.13 3.71
CA ALA A 84 2.48 2.85 2.71
C ALA A 84 2.35 4.37 2.88
N LYS A 85 1.14 4.86 3.16
CA LYS A 85 0.87 6.27 3.44
C LYS A 85 1.62 6.78 4.67
N ALA A 86 1.63 6.02 5.76
CA ALA A 86 2.36 6.40 6.97
C ALA A 86 3.87 6.54 6.73
N ILE A 87 4.46 5.62 5.95
CA ILE A 87 5.89 5.70 5.58
C ILE A 87 6.13 6.90 4.65
N TYR A 88 5.28 7.08 3.64
CA TYR A 88 5.37 8.20 2.71
C TYR A 88 5.29 9.54 3.44
N ASP A 89 4.31 9.73 4.31
CA ASP A 89 4.12 10.95 5.09
C ASP A 89 5.27 11.18 6.09
N ALA A 90 5.81 10.12 6.70
CA ALA A 90 6.96 10.22 7.60
C ALA A 90 8.23 10.69 6.89
N ILE A 91 8.43 10.26 5.63
CA ILE A 91 9.62 10.61 4.84
C ILE A 91 9.43 11.96 4.12
N GLN A 92 8.26 12.17 3.51
CA GLN A 92 8.02 13.25 2.54
C GLN A 92 7.03 14.32 3.02
N GLY A 93 6.19 14.05 4.02
CA GLY A 93 4.99 14.84 4.32
C GLY A 93 5.22 16.35 4.43
N HIS A 94 6.18 16.79 5.23
CA HIS A 94 6.51 18.21 5.37
C HIS A 94 7.30 18.77 4.17
N TYR A 95 8.10 17.93 3.51
CA TYR A 95 8.94 18.35 2.39
C TYR A 95 8.12 18.69 1.15
N LEU A 96 7.00 18.01 0.92
CA LEU A 96 6.11 18.29 -0.22
C LEU A 96 5.50 19.70 -0.18
N LEU A 97 5.32 20.27 1.03
CA LEU A 97 4.86 21.66 1.19
C LEU A 97 5.96 22.66 0.85
N LEU A 98 7.21 22.34 1.18
CA LEU A 98 8.37 23.21 0.95
C LEU A 98 8.93 23.08 -0.48
N GLN A 99 8.69 21.93 -1.13
CA GLN A 99 9.19 21.61 -2.46
C GLN A 99 8.05 21.11 -3.36
N PRO A 100 7.16 22.01 -3.83
CA PRO A 100 6.03 21.64 -4.67
C PRO A 100 6.43 20.98 -5.99
N GLU A 101 7.64 21.22 -6.46
CA GLU A 101 8.21 20.64 -7.70
C GLU A 101 8.87 19.28 -7.48
N HIS A 102 8.83 18.72 -6.26
CA HIS A 102 9.35 17.39 -5.99
C HIS A 102 8.40 16.33 -6.57
N PHE A 103 8.96 15.48 -7.44
CA PHE A 103 8.25 14.40 -8.11
C PHE A 103 8.99 13.06 -7.92
N PRO A 104 8.27 11.92 -7.92
CA PRO A 104 6.82 11.81 -8.10
C PRO A 104 6.01 12.09 -6.81
N LYS A 105 4.79 12.61 -6.98
CA LYS A 105 3.79 12.77 -5.89
C LYS A 105 2.92 11.53 -5.80
N VAL A 106 2.73 11.01 -4.59
CA VAL A 106 1.91 9.82 -4.33
C VAL A 106 0.55 10.24 -3.78
N PHE A 107 -0.52 9.79 -4.42
CA PHE A 107 -1.89 9.97 -3.96
C PHE A 107 -2.49 8.64 -3.55
N PHE A 108 -2.96 8.57 -2.31
CA PHE A 108 -3.64 7.41 -1.77
C PHE A 108 -5.15 7.56 -1.94
N MET A 109 -5.77 6.64 -2.67
CA MET A 109 -7.21 6.59 -2.92
C MET A 109 -7.85 5.48 -2.07
N ASP A 110 -7.87 5.70 -0.75
CA ASP A 110 -8.33 4.75 0.26
C ASP A 110 -9.76 4.99 0.77
N THR A 111 -10.39 6.07 0.33
CA THR A 111 -11.77 6.42 0.64
C THR A 111 -12.57 6.74 -0.63
N ILE A 112 -13.90 6.69 -0.53
CA ILE A 112 -14.82 7.09 -1.59
C ILE A 112 -15.21 8.56 -1.37
N ASP A 113 -14.22 9.45 -1.28
CA ASP A 113 -14.46 10.89 -1.20
C ASP A 113 -14.66 11.45 -2.63
N PRO A 114 -15.89 11.84 -3.01
CA PRO A 114 -16.17 12.37 -4.34
C PRO A 114 -15.48 13.71 -4.59
N ASP A 115 -15.26 14.53 -3.57
CA ASP A 115 -14.63 15.83 -3.70
C ASP A 115 -13.13 15.66 -3.91
N PHE A 116 -12.46 14.84 -3.09
CA PHE A 116 -11.04 14.50 -3.31
C PHE A 116 -10.81 13.96 -4.72
N ARG A 117 -11.64 13.01 -5.17
CA ARG A 117 -11.55 12.44 -6.52
C ARG A 117 -11.71 13.52 -7.59
N LYS A 118 -12.70 14.42 -7.46
CA LYS A 118 -12.93 15.50 -8.42
C LYS A 118 -11.72 16.44 -8.51
N HIS A 119 -11.14 16.82 -7.38
CA HIS A 119 -9.96 17.69 -7.36
C HIS A 119 -8.73 16.99 -7.97
N LEU A 120 -8.54 15.71 -7.66
CA LEU A 120 -7.47 14.90 -8.25
C LEU A 120 -7.64 14.76 -9.76
N GLU A 121 -8.86 14.51 -10.25
CA GLU A 121 -9.15 14.46 -11.68
C GLU A 121 -8.84 15.78 -12.40
N VAL A 122 -9.19 16.91 -11.79
CA VAL A 122 -8.88 18.24 -12.33
C VAL A 122 -7.36 18.46 -12.38
N LEU A 123 -6.64 18.11 -11.31
CA LEU A 123 -5.18 18.19 -11.26
C LEU A 123 -4.54 17.34 -12.36
N LEU A 124 -4.90 16.06 -12.45
CA LEU A 124 -4.32 15.14 -13.43
C LEU A 124 -4.63 15.58 -14.87
N LYS A 125 -5.83 16.09 -15.15
CA LYS A 125 -6.17 16.62 -16.48
C LYS A 125 -5.38 17.88 -16.84
N ARG A 126 -4.98 18.68 -15.84
CA ARG A 126 -4.24 19.92 -16.05
C ARG A 126 -2.74 19.68 -16.21
N GLU A 127 -2.18 18.79 -15.39
CA GLU A 127 -0.72 18.65 -15.24
C GLU A 127 -0.13 17.40 -15.90
N ALA A 128 -0.90 16.32 -16.05
CA ALA A 128 -0.44 15.09 -16.70
C ALA A 128 -0.81 15.11 -18.18
N GLN A 129 0.20 15.31 -19.03
CA GLN A 129 0.11 15.44 -20.47
C GLN A 129 0.24 14.08 -21.17
N THR A 130 1.06 13.17 -20.62
CA THR A 130 1.28 11.85 -21.22
C THR A 130 1.01 10.71 -20.24
N PRO A 131 0.66 9.49 -20.73
CA PRO A 131 0.40 8.34 -19.86
C PRO A 131 1.59 7.95 -18.98
N GLU A 132 2.81 8.18 -19.44
CA GLU A 132 4.05 7.81 -18.74
C GLU A 132 4.30 8.67 -17.48
N GLU A 133 3.59 9.79 -17.35
CA GLU A 133 3.66 10.67 -16.19
C GLU A 133 2.81 10.18 -15.01
N VAL A 134 1.99 9.14 -15.21
CA VAL A 134 1.07 8.59 -14.20
C VAL A 134 1.26 7.08 -14.06
N LEU A 135 1.59 6.64 -12.85
CA LEU A 135 1.61 5.23 -12.45
C LEU A 135 0.41 4.93 -11.57
N ILE A 136 -0.24 3.78 -11.80
CA ILE A 136 -1.37 3.32 -10.98
C ILE A 136 -1.00 1.98 -10.36
N THR A 137 -1.02 1.93 -9.03
CA THR A 137 -0.77 0.72 -8.24
C THR A 137 -2.05 0.32 -7.55
N VAL A 138 -2.56 -0.88 -7.85
CA VAL A 138 -3.77 -1.41 -7.25
C VAL A 138 -3.40 -2.51 -6.26
N VAL A 139 -3.80 -2.33 -4.99
CA VAL A 139 -3.50 -3.26 -3.90
C VAL A 139 -4.79 -3.67 -3.21
N SER A 140 -5.10 -4.95 -3.24
CA SER A 140 -6.24 -5.53 -2.54
C SER A 140 -5.91 -6.91 -1.99
N VAL A 141 -6.20 -7.12 -0.71
CA VAL A 141 -6.11 -8.44 -0.05
C VAL A 141 -7.32 -9.33 -0.43
N TYR A 142 -8.42 -8.71 -0.86
CA TYR A 142 -9.57 -9.40 -1.43
C TYR A 142 -9.59 -9.13 -2.94
N THR A 143 -9.03 -10.02 -3.74
CA THR A 143 -9.42 -10.05 -5.15
C THR A 143 -10.87 -10.55 -5.20
N CYS A 144 -11.85 -9.63 -5.17
CA CYS A 144 -13.22 -9.99 -5.53
C CYS A 144 -13.17 -10.53 -6.96
N ARG A 145 -13.41 -11.83 -7.13
CA ARG A 145 -13.68 -12.42 -8.45
C ARG A 145 -14.97 -11.85 -9.07
N ASP A 146 -15.77 -11.12 -8.29
CA ASP A 146 -16.98 -10.45 -8.74
C ASP A 146 -16.86 -8.92 -8.72
N VAL A 147 -16.94 -8.32 -9.90
CA VAL A 147 -16.92 -6.87 -10.18
C VAL A 147 -18.22 -6.17 -9.72
N SER A 148 -18.98 -6.75 -8.79
CA SER A 148 -20.30 -6.25 -8.38
C SER A 148 -20.28 -5.27 -7.20
N SER A 149 -19.16 -5.14 -6.48
CA SER A 149 -19.02 -4.11 -5.45
C SER A 149 -18.75 -2.73 -6.08
N ILE A 150 -19.63 -1.78 -5.79
CA ILE A 150 -19.69 -0.43 -6.39
C ILE A 150 -18.36 0.34 -6.29
N GLY A 151 -17.55 0.10 -5.26
CA GLY A 151 -16.21 0.69 -5.11
C GLY A 151 -15.20 0.22 -6.17
N CYS A 152 -15.22 -1.09 -6.47
CA CYS A 152 -14.34 -1.70 -7.46
C CYS A 152 -14.77 -1.26 -8.89
N ARG A 153 -16.06 -1.28 -9.20
CA ARG A 153 -16.56 -0.88 -10.53
C ARG A 153 -16.33 0.61 -10.84
N SER A 154 -16.39 1.48 -9.84
CA SER A 154 -16.11 2.93 -9.96
C SER A 154 -14.63 3.24 -10.22
N GLN A 155 -13.70 2.56 -9.53
CA GLN A 155 -12.26 2.77 -9.71
C GLN A 155 -11.70 2.10 -10.97
N TYR A 156 -12.18 0.90 -11.34
CA TYR A 156 -11.68 0.16 -12.51
C TYR A 156 -12.26 0.63 -13.86
N THR A 157 -13.41 1.33 -13.89
CA THR A 157 -13.94 1.90 -15.15
C THR A 157 -13.14 3.10 -15.66
N TRP A 158 -12.27 3.68 -14.85
CA TRP A 158 -11.41 4.79 -15.25
C TRP A 158 -10.17 4.33 -16.03
N THR A 159 -9.53 3.23 -15.60
CA THR A 159 -8.31 2.69 -16.23
C THR A 159 -8.56 2.14 -17.63
N SER A 160 -9.74 1.56 -17.90
CA SER A 160 -10.08 1.01 -19.21
C SER A 160 -10.43 2.05 -20.29
N ARG A 161 -10.76 3.30 -19.90
CA ARG A 161 -11.21 4.34 -20.84
C ARG A 161 -10.09 5.16 -21.50
N ARG A 162 -8.83 5.01 -21.06
CA ARG A 162 -7.68 5.68 -21.70
C ARG A 162 -6.80 4.74 -22.54
N GLY A 163 -7.03 3.42 -22.47
CA GLY A 163 -6.16 2.42 -23.11
C GLY A 163 -6.64 1.87 -24.46
N ASP A 164 -7.92 1.96 -24.81
CA ASP A 164 -8.43 1.38 -26.05
C ASP A 164 -9.45 2.30 -26.73
N GLY A 165 -9.08 2.78 -27.91
CA GLY A 165 -10.04 3.29 -28.87
C GLY A 165 -11.00 2.17 -29.27
N GLY A 166 -12.21 2.21 -28.73
CA GLY A 166 -13.40 1.56 -29.27
C GLY A 166 -13.33 0.04 -29.45
N LYS A 167 -13.86 -0.71 -28.47
CA LYS A 167 -14.89 -1.76 -28.67
C LYS A 167 -15.21 -2.42 -27.33
N GLU A 168 -16.43 -2.17 -26.85
CA GLU A 168 -17.03 -2.93 -25.75
C GLU A 168 -17.30 -4.36 -26.24
N ARG A 169 -16.39 -5.30 -25.98
CA ARG A 169 -16.68 -6.73 -26.11
C ARG A 169 -17.39 -7.18 -24.84
N ARG A 170 -18.71 -7.38 -24.93
CA ARG A 170 -19.43 -8.28 -24.03
C ARG A 170 -19.13 -9.69 -24.50
N ASP A 171 -18.43 -10.48 -23.69
CA ASP A 171 -18.54 -11.94 -23.76
C ASP A 171 -19.21 -12.46 -22.48
N PRO A 172 -20.02 -13.53 -22.59
CA PRO A 172 -21.00 -13.90 -21.59
C PRO A 172 -20.35 -14.71 -20.46
N ALA A 173 -20.86 -14.49 -19.26
CA ALA A 173 -20.56 -15.29 -18.07
C ALA A 173 -20.83 -16.78 -18.33
N GLY A 174 -19.87 -17.62 -17.94
CA GLY A 174 -20.02 -19.07 -17.79
C GLY A 174 -19.33 -19.51 -16.50
N CYS A 175 -20.02 -20.32 -15.71
CA CYS A 175 -19.69 -20.79 -14.35
C CYS A 175 -18.29 -21.39 -14.19
#